data_AF-A0A350BQF2-F1
#
_entry.id   AF-A0A350BQF2-F1
#
_cell.length_a   1.000
_cell.length_b   1.000
_cell.length_c   1.000
_cell.angle_alpha   90.00
_cell.angle_beta   90.00
_cell.angle_gamma   90.00
#
_symmetry.space_group_name_H-M   'P 1'
#
loop_
_entity.id
_entity.type
_entity.pdbx_description
1 polymer ?
#
loop_
_entity_poly.entity_id
_entity_poly.type
_entity_poly.pdbx_seq_one_letter_code
_entity_poly.pdbx_strand_id
1 'polypeptide(L)'
;MFRQKGNGSRIEASLVCLSVKDLVPLWEKRLHWDISFPRKSDDIPQEYAAGFVYFEDLDADGRKEIIVLTGNVNMFPTMIARLDPSTGRELNLYLHIGNLSRLSFADLDGDGKKEILGGGINNGYHEAVFVVLHGDLFFGVSPHTPEYAPIGWPAANEAAYIRFPRTIVGDTFWMTSSDNTYQSVDILAREKKLQVWLRDFAAPVSVNETQSGTIGISLSYDFRPLRVSTSSLFDAVARRLFKEGKLSRTVDAKYWKEYLSQIQRWNGASWYSAPVAMTQGIREKK
;
A
#
# COMPACT_ATOMS: atom_id res chain seq x y z
N MET A 1 -26.06 7.43 -6.87
CA MET A 1 -25.29 6.73 -7.93
C MET A 1 -24.12 7.63 -8.32
N PHE A 2 -22.92 7.07 -8.55
CA PHE A 2 -21.71 7.85 -8.88
C PHE A 2 -21.24 7.55 -10.30
N ARG A 3 -20.84 8.59 -11.04
CA ARG A 3 -20.32 8.47 -12.42
C ARG A 3 -19.09 9.35 -12.60
N GLN A 4 -18.05 8.81 -13.25
CA GLN A 4 -16.91 9.56 -13.75
C GLN A 4 -17.25 10.14 -15.13
N LYS A 5 -16.95 11.43 -15.35
CA LYS A 5 -17.08 12.10 -16.65
C LYS A 5 -15.68 12.38 -17.19
N GLY A 6 -15.46 12.11 -18.48
CA GLY A 6 -14.23 12.46 -19.19
C GLY A 6 -14.55 12.85 -20.62
N ASN A 7 -13.99 13.97 -21.10
CA ASN A 7 -14.04 14.40 -22.50
C ASN A 7 -12.61 14.53 -23.01
N GLY A 8 -12.38 14.19 -24.28
CA GLY A 8 -11.04 14.04 -24.87
C GLY A 8 -10.12 15.26 -24.68
N SER A 9 -8.85 14.94 -24.42
CA SER A 9 -7.63 15.76 -24.35
C SER A 9 -7.22 16.47 -23.04
N ARG A 10 -8.10 16.62 -22.03
CA ARG A 10 -7.74 16.93 -20.61
C ARG A 10 -8.90 16.46 -19.71
N ILE A 11 -8.68 15.41 -18.92
CA ILE A 11 -9.74 14.73 -18.15
C ILE A 11 -9.90 15.47 -16.82
N GLU A 12 -10.84 16.41 -16.74
CA GLU A 12 -11.35 16.85 -15.46
C GLU A 12 -12.04 15.66 -14.78
N ALA A 13 -11.34 15.03 -13.84
CA ALA A 13 -11.87 13.90 -13.10
C ALA A 13 -12.74 14.42 -11.95
N SER A 14 -14.04 14.14 -12.02
CA SER A 14 -14.99 14.49 -10.96
C SER A 14 -15.70 13.25 -10.41
N LEU A 15 -15.99 13.30 -9.12
CA LEU A 15 -16.96 12.43 -8.47
C LEU A 15 -18.30 13.17 -8.39
N VAL A 16 -19.34 12.60 -9.00
CA VAL A 16 -20.70 13.19 -9.02
C VAL A 16 -21.65 12.31 -8.22
N CYS A 17 -22.32 12.86 -7.21
CA CYS A 17 -23.40 12.18 -6.52
C CYS A 17 -24.74 12.51 -7.16
N LEU A 18 -25.52 11.49 -7.53
CA LEU A 18 -26.84 11.66 -8.15
C LEU A 18 -27.96 11.25 -7.20
N SER A 19 -29.07 12.00 -7.24
CA SER A 19 -30.37 11.59 -6.70
C SER A 19 -30.74 10.22 -7.26
N VAL A 20 -31.22 9.31 -6.40
CA VAL A 20 -31.67 7.99 -6.86
C VAL A 20 -32.92 8.07 -7.71
N LYS A 21 -33.83 9.01 -7.38
CA LYS A 21 -35.14 9.12 -8.03
C LYS A 21 -35.02 9.74 -9.43
N ASP A 22 -34.34 10.87 -9.52
CA ASP A 22 -34.36 11.70 -10.73
C ASP A 22 -33.02 11.69 -11.49
N LEU A 23 -31.99 11.01 -10.94
CA LEU A 23 -30.63 10.94 -11.48
C LEU A 23 -29.97 12.29 -11.75
N VAL A 24 -30.41 13.33 -11.04
CA VAL A 24 -29.82 14.67 -11.09
C VAL A 24 -28.67 14.82 -10.10
N PRO A 25 -27.63 15.61 -10.42
CA PRO A 25 -26.54 15.90 -9.48
C PRO A 25 -27.04 16.55 -8.19
N LEU A 26 -26.71 15.92 -7.06
CA LEU A 26 -26.83 16.52 -5.73
C LEU A 26 -25.58 17.36 -5.43
N TRP A 27 -24.41 16.84 -5.80
CA TRP A 27 -23.14 17.53 -5.70
C TRP A 27 -22.11 16.93 -6.67
N GLU A 28 -21.07 17.71 -6.93
CA GLU A 28 -19.91 17.32 -7.72
C GLU A 28 -18.62 17.75 -6.99
N LYS A 29 -17.66 16.83 -6.86
CA LYS A 29 -16.31 17.10 -6.36
C LYS A 29 -15.32 16.87 -7.49
N ARG A 30 -14.65 17.94 -7.92
CA ARG A 30 -13.47 17.84 -8.78
C ARG A 30 -12.31 17.24 -7.97
N LEU A 31 -11.66 16.23 -8.54
CA LEU A 31 -10.49 15.56 -7.97
C LEU A 31 -9.22 16.24 -8.51
N HIS A 32 -9.03 17.47 -8.03
CA HIS A 32 -7.91 18.34 -8.36
C HIS A 32 -7.25 18.82 -7.08
N TRP A 33 -5.93 18.72 -7.01
CA TRP A 33 -5.13 19.23 -5.91
C TRP A 33 -3.84 19.81 -6.47
N ASP A 34 -3.51 21.05 -6.10
CA ASP A 34 -2.28 21.72 -6.49
C ASP A 34 -1.12 21.30 -5.55
N ILE A 35 -0.28 20.39 -6.02
CA ILE A 35 0.86 19.82 -5.30
C ILE A 35 2.14 20.15 -6.06
N SER A 36 3.06 20.84 -5.39
CA SER A 36 4.36 21.21 -5.95
C SER A 36 5.48 20.37 -5.34
N PHE A 37 6.27 19.75 -6.20
CA PHE A 37 7.49 19.02 -5.82
C PHE A 37 8.70 19.76 -6.42
N PRO A 38 9.31 20.71 -5.70
CA PRO A 38 10.29 21.65 -6.26
C PRO A 38 11.59 21.00 -6.74
N ARG A 39 11.84 19.74 -6.37
CA ARG A 39 13.02 18.97 -6.79
C ARG A 39 12.74 17.95 -7.89
N LYS A 40 11.50 17.92 -8.39
CA LYS A 40 11.12 17.13 -9.56
C LYS A 40 11.03 18.06 -10.76
N SER A 41 11.67 17.64 -11.86
CA SER A 41 11.61 18.34 -13.15
C SER A 41 10.32 18.07 -13.92
N ASP A 42 9.61 17.01 -13.54
CA ASP A 42 8.45 16.53 -14.29
C ASP A 42 7.20 17.32 -13.91
N ASP A 43 6.37 17.63 -14.92
CA ASP A 43 5.03 18.16 -14.71
C ASP A 43 4.16 17.06 -14.07
N ILE A 44 4.07 17.08 -12.74
CA ILE A 44 3.24 16.15 -11.99
C ILE A 44 1.77 16.55 -12.22
N PRO A 45 0.90 15.60 -12.63
CA PRO A 45 -0.51 15.88 -12.85
C PRO A 45 -1.18 16.43 -11.57
N GLN A 46 -2.00 17.47 -11.74
CA GLN A 46 -2.80 18.06 -10.67
C GLN A 46 -4.24 17.54 -10.68
N GLU A 47 -4.61 16.81 -11.74
CA GLU A 47 -5.89 16.14 -11.90
C GLU A 47 -5.74 14.63 -11.68
N TYR A 48 -6.65 14.06 -10.90
CA TYR A 48 -6.55 12.69 -10.44
C TYR A 48 -7.83 11.92 -10.72
N ALA A 49 -7.75 10.80 -11.45
CA ALA A 49 -8.89 9.92 -11.62
C ALA A 49 -9.27 9.24 -10.29
N ALA A 50 -10.55 9.01 -10.03
CA ALA A 50 -10.96 8.07 -8.98
C ALA A 50 -10.65 6.65 -9.45
N GLY A 51 -9.66 6.00 -8.81
CA GLY A 51 -9.33 4.60 -9.09
C GLY A 51 -10.30 3.68 -8.39
N PHE A 52 -10.54 3.94 -7.11
CA PHE A 52 -11.52 3.24 -6.29
C PHE A 52 -12.30 4.21 -5.41
N VAL A 53 -13.57 3.89 -5.18
CA VAL A 53 -14.45 4.61 -4.27
C VAL A 53 -15.06 3.60 -3.30
N TYR A 54 -14.92 3.85 -2.00
CA TYR A 54 -15.42 3.00 -0.92
C TYR A 54 -16.45 3.73 -0.08
N PHE A 55 -17.32 2.96 0.58
CA PHE A 55 -18.37 3.47 1.47
C PHE A 55 -18.30 2.72 2.80
N GLU A 56 -17.66 3.35 3.79
CA GLU A 56 -17.38 2.76 5.10
C GLU A 56 -17.74 3.74 6.20
N ASP A 57 -18.28 3.20 7.29
CA ASP A 57 -18.44 3.92 8.56
C ASP A 57 -17.11 3.80 9.30
N LEU A 58 -16.26 4.81 9.18
CA LEU A 58 -14.88 4.77 9.68
C LEU A 58 -14.77 5.23 11.12
N ASP A 59 -15.65 6.14 11.55
CA ASP A 59 -15.63 6.73 12.89
C ASP A 59 -16.72 6.16 13.82
N ALA A 60 -17.47 5.16 13.37
CA ALA A 60 -18.50 4.44 14.10
C ALA A 60 -19.69 5.32 14.52
N ASP A 61 -19.99 6.37 13.76
CA ASP A 61 -21.13 7.26 14.01
C ASP A 61 -22.46 6.72 13.43
N GLY A 62 -22.41 5.59 12.71
CA GLY A 62 -23.56 4.95 12.07
C GLY A 62 -23.87 5.49 10.66
N ARG A 63 -23.09 6.46 10.17
CA ARG A 63 -23.13 6.98 8.80
C ARG A 63 -21.89 6.47 8.07
N LYS A 64 -21.99 6.41 6.75
CA LYS A 64 -20.86 5.99 5.90
C LYS A 64 -20.21 7.20 5.28
N GLU A 65 -18.90 7.22 5.28
CA GLU A 65 -18.11 8.19 4.53
C GLU A 65 -17.72 7.62 3.17
N ILE A 66 -17.34 8.54 2.29
CA ILE A 66 -16.81 8.20 0.98
C ILE A 66 -15.29 8.27 1.06
N ILE A 67 -14.62 7.16 0.75
CA ILE A 67 -13.16 7.13 0.64
C ILE A 67 -12.82 7.01 -0.84
N VAL A 68 -12.08 7.98 -1.35
CA VAL A 68 -11.57 7.99 -2.72
C VAL A 68 -10.09 7.65 -2.68
N LEU A 69 -9.73 6.54 -3.33
CA LEU A 69 -8.35 6.25 -3.70
C LEU A 69 -8.16 6.68 -5.15
N THR A 70 -7.28 7.65 -5.40
CA THR A 70 -7.03 8.09 -6.77
C THR A 70 -6.26 7.05 -7.55
N GLY A 71 -6.69 6.78 -8.77
CA GLY A 71 -5.99 5.89 -9.69
C GLY A 71 -5.00 6.69 -10.51
N ASN A 72 -3.72 6.39 -10.35
CA ASN A 72 -2.71 6.84 -11.29
C ASN A 72 -1.75 5.68 -11.59
N VAL A 73 -2.15 4.82 -12.53
CA VAL A 73 -1.51 3.51 -12.75
C VAL A 73 -0.04 3.65 -13.17
N ASN A 74 0.37 4.82 -13.69
CA ASN A 74 1.71 5.04 -14.22
C ASN A 74 2.46 6.23 -13.60
N MET A 75 1.89 6.94 -12.62
CA MET A 75 2.56 8.10 -12.01
C MET A 75 2.30 8.20 -10.50
N PHE A 76 3.31 8.72 -9.80
CA PHE A 76 3.15 9.27 -8.46
C PHE A 76 2.54 10.69 -8.57
N PRO A 77 1.90 11.20 -7.51
CA PRO A 77 1.56 10.52 -6.25
C PRO A 77 0.16 9.86 -6.29
N THR A 78 -0.19 9.16 -5.22
CA THR A 78 -1.56 8.66 -4.97
C THR A 78 -2.18 9.42 -3.81
N MET A 79 -3.45 9.76 -3.92
CA MET A 79 -4.23 10.42 -2.88
C MET A 79 -5.26 9.48 -2.27
N ILE A 80 -5.43 9.56 -0.95
CA ILE A 80 -6.59 9.05 -0.23
C ILE A 80 -7.35 10.26 0.31
N ALA A 81 -8.62 10.41 -0.08
CA ALA A 81 -9.49 11.47 0.41
C ALA A 81 -10.72 10.87 1.11
N ARG A 82 -11.04 11.36 2.31
CA ARG A 82 -12.32 11.10 2.99
C ARG A 82 -13.25 12.26 2.69
N LEU A 83 -14.42 11.97 2.14
CA LEU A 83 -15.42 12.97 1.77
C LEU A 83 -16.71 12.76 2.55
N ASP A 84 -17.34 13.87 2.89
CA ASP A 84 -18.70 13.92 3.41
C ASP A 84 -19.68 13.42 2.33
N PRO A 85 -20.50 12.40 2.61
CA PRO A 85 -21.39 11.78 1.61
C PRO A 85 -22.52 12.71 1.16
N SER A 86 -22.92 13.68 1.99
CA SER A 86 -24.06 14.56 1.74
C SER A 86 -23.69 15.79 0.92
N THR A 87 -22.44 16.25 1.03
CA THR A 87 -21.95 17.48 0.39
C THR A 87 -20.82 17.26 -0.61
N GLY A 88 -20.13 16.12 -0.56
CA GLY A 88 -18.90 15.88 -1.31
C GLY A 88 -17.70 16.68 -0.79
N ARG A 89 -17.84 17.36 0.37
CA ARG A 89 -16.78 18.14 0.99
C ARG A 89 -15.67 17.22 1.48
N GLU A 90 -14.43 17.63 1.25
CA GLU A 90 -13.25 16.93 1.76
C GLU A 90 -13.11 17.13 3.28
N LEU A 91 -12.99 16.02 3.99
CA LEU A 91 -12.81 15.96 5.44
C LEU A 91 -11.34 15.70 5.79
N ASN A 92 -10.70 14.79 5.06
CA ASN A 92 -9.33 14.34 5.28
C ASN A 92 -8.63 14.08 3.96
N LEU A 93 -7.31 14.26 3.95
CA LEU A 93 -6.50 14.12 2.75
C LEU A 93 -5.10 13.59 3.08
N TYR A 94 -4.74 12.45 2.50
CA TYR A 94 -3.42 11.83 2.65
C TYR A 94 -2.74 11.62 1.32
N LEU A 95 -1.52 12.16 1.20
CA LEU A 95 -0.69 12.10 0.02
C LEU A 95 0.36 11.00 0.17
N HIS A 96 0.26 9.97 -0.66
CA HIS A 96 1.26 8.91 -0.72
C HIS A 96 2.30 9.17 -1.82
N ILE A 97 3.58 9.15 -1.46
CA ILE A 97 4.72 9.31 -2.37
C ILE A 97 4.97 8.02 -3.14
N GLY A 98 4.07 7.71 -4.06
CA GLY A 98 4.17 6.57 -4.96
C GLY A 98 2.79 6.12 -5.41
N ASN A 99 2.63 4.82 -5.65
CA ASN A 99 1.38 4.24 -6.09
C ASN A 99 0.81 3.30 -5.02
N LEU A 100 -0.43 3.56 -4.59
CA LEU A 100 -1.22 2.62 -3.77
C LEU A 100 -2.26 1.92 -4.65
N SER A 101 -2.48 0.64 -4.36
CA SER A 101 -3.29 -0.24 -5.22
C SER A 101 -4.77 -0.30 -4.82
N ARG A 102 -5.07 -0.92 -3.68
CA ARG A 102 -6.42 -1.08 -3.12
C ARG A 102 -6.38 -0.87 -1.62
N LEU A 103 -7.51 -0.43 -1.08
CA LEU A 103 -7.72 -0.29 0.35
C LEU A 103 -8.53 -1.46 0.91
N SER A 104 -8.27 -1.80 2.17
CA SER A 104 -9.06 -2.68 3.03
C SER A 104 -9.36 -1.93 4.33
N PHE A 105 -10.36 -2.38 5.08
CA PHE A 105 -10.82 -1.68 6.29
C PHE A 105 -11.02 -2.68 7.41
N ALA A 106 -10.46 -2.39 8.58
CA ALA A 106 -10.58 -3.24 9.76
C ALA A 106 -10.35 -2.43 11.03
N ASP A 107 -11.08 -2.80 12.08
CA ASP A 107 -10.80 -2.38 13.45
C ASP A 107 -9.63 -3.25 13.98
N LEU A 108 -8.44 -2.68 14.05
CA LEU A 108 -7.21 -3.36 14.46
C LEU A 108 -6.92 -3.19 15.95
N ASP A 109 -7.31 -2.07 16.56
CA ASP A 109 -7.04 -1.78 17.97
C ASP A 109 -8.21 -2.08 18.91
N GLY A 110 -9.39 -2.35 18.37
CA GLY A 110 -10.60 -2.74 19.08
C GLY A 110 -11.39 -1.55 19.63
N ASP A 111 -11.16 -0.33 19.12
CA ASP A 111 -11.88 0.87 19.55
C ASP A 111 -13.26 1.03 18.88
N GLY A 112 -13.60 0.14 17.93
CA GLY A 112 -14.84 0.13 17.18
C GLY A 112 -14.82 0.95 15.89
N LYS A 113 -13.78 1.75 15.67
CA LYS A 113 -13.50 2.47 14.42
C LYS A 113 -12.69 1.58 13.50
N LYS A 114 -12.74 1.85 12.20
CA LYS A 114 -11.97 1.07 11.22
C LYS A 114 -10.74 1.85 10.78
N GLU A 115 -9.58 1.24 10.85
CA GLU A 115 -8.40 1.70 10.13
C GLU A 115 -8.56 1.48 8.63
N ILE A 116 -7.88 2.33 7.86
CA ILE A 116 -7.71 2.18 6.42
C ILE A 116 -6.36 1.52 6.18
N LEU A 117 -6.38 0.31 5.62
CA LEU A 117 -5.21 -0.48 5.28
C LEU A 117 -4.94 -0.37 3.78
N GLY A 118 -3.74 0.03 3.40
CA GLY A 118 -3.33 0.16 2.00
C GLY A 118 -1.94 -0.40 1.75
N GLY A 119 -1.65 -0.72 0.50
CA GLY A 119 -0.32 -1.14 0.12
C GLY A 119 0.00 -0.83 -1.33
N GLY A 120 1.30 -0.69 -1.59
CA GLY A 120 1.79 -0.25 -2.88
C GLY A 120 3.30 -0.17 -2.93
N ILE A 121 3.80 0.84 -3.64
CA ILE A 121 5.23 1.17 -3.72
C ILE A 121 5.45 2.63 -3.33
N ASN A 122 6.53 2.90 -2.59
CA ASN A 122 6.99 4.26 -2.35
C ASN A 122 8.14 4.60 -3.30
N ASN A 123 7.95 5.61 -4.15
CA ASN A 123 8.89 5.99 -5.21
C ASN A 123 10.15 6.67 -4.65
N GLY A 124 10.10 7.21 -3.43
CA GLY A 124 11.29 7.73 -2.75
C GLY A 124 12.24 6.64 -2.28
N TYR A 125 11.74 5.41 -2.10
CA TYR A 125 12.50 4.31 -1.52
C TYR A 125 12.63 3.07 -2.42
N HIS A 126 11.85 2.97 -3.50
CA HIS A 126 11.85 1.82 -4.42
C HIS A 126 11.53 0.49 -3.73
N GLU A 127 10.61 0.52 -2.76
CA GLU A 127 10.23 -0.64 -1.97
C GLU A 127 8.71 -0.76 -1.86
N ALA A 128 8.24 -2.00 -1.78
CA ALA A 128 6.89 -2.29 -1.37
C ALA A 128 6.61 -1.72 0.02
N VAL A 129 5.43 -1.14 0.19
CA VAL A 129 5.00 -0.54 1.45
C VAL A 129 3.61 -1.01 1.85
N PHE A 130 3.38 -1.01 3.16
CA PHE A 130 2.07 -1.18 3.77
C PHE A 130 1.82 0.00 4.70
N VAL A 131 0.68 0.66 4.50
CA VAL A 131 0.25 1.85 5.23
C VAL A 131 -1.05 1.55 5.97
N VAL A 132 -1.14 2.07 7.19
CA VAL A 132 -2.35 2.03 8.00
C VAL A 132 -2.65 3.46 8.45
N LEU A 133 -3.84 3.95 8.10
CA LEU A 133 -4.34 5.26 8.52
C LEU A 133 -5.46 5.07 9.54
N HIS A 134 -5.55 5.98 10.50
CA HIS A 134 -6.73 6.12 11.35
C HIS A 134 -7.95 6.44 10.48
N GLY A 135 -9.12 5.86 10.80
CA GLY A 135 -10.34 6.07 10.03
C GLY A 135 -10.97 7.46 10.22
N ASP A 136 -10.85 8.02 11.42
CA ASP A 136 -11.50 9.26 11.83
C ASP A 136 -10.70 10.53 11.49
N LEU A 137 -9.38 10.49 11.66
CA LEU A 137 -8.49 11.59 11.37
C LEU A 137 -7.18 11.13 10.74
N PHE A 138 -7.04 11.40 9.45
CA PHE A 138 -5.77 11.29 8.74
C PHE A 138 -5.47 12.56 7.94
N PHE A 139 -4.18 12.87 7.77
CA PHE A 139 -3.72 13.98 6.95
C PHE A 139 -2.24 13.80 6.56
N GLY A 140 -1.76 14.70 5.70
CA GLY A 140 -0.33 14.91 5.46
C GLY A 140 0.24 14.03 4.35
N VAL A 141 1.58 13.99 4.29
CA VAL A 141 2.33 13.25 3.28
C VAL A 141 3.10 12.08 3.91
N SER A 142 3.09 10.95 3.21
CA SER A 142 3.84 9.75 3.60
C SER A 142 5.34 10.03 3.75
N PRO A 143 6.10 9.18 4.47
CA PRO A 143 7.56 9.24 4.49
C PRO A 143 8.14 9.33 3.08
N HIS A 144 9.13 10.19 2.90
CA HIS A 144 9.71 10.47 1.59
C HIS A 144 11.17 10.91 1.70
N THR A 145 11.90 10.79 0.59
CA THR A 145 13.24 11.37 0.45
C THR A 145 13.12 12.84 0.06
N PRO A 146 14.18 13.65 0.24
CA PRO A 146 14.13 15.08 -0.08
C PRO A 146 13.74 15.39 -1.53
N GLU A 147 14.03 14.49 -2.48
CA GLU A 147 13.62 14.60 -3.89
C GLU A 147 12.09 14.64 -4.06
N TYR A 148 11.37 13.91 -3.21
CA TYR A 148 9.91 13.79 -3.26
C TYR A 148 9.22 14.63 -2.18
N ALA A 149 9.87 15.66 -1.64
CA ALA A 149 9.26 16.53 -0.63
C ALA A 149 8.29 17.55 -1.28
N PRO A 150 6.98 17.45 -1.03
CA PRO A 150 6.03 18.46 -1.50
C PRO A 150 6.07 19.74 -0.65
N ILE A 151 5.74 20.88 -1.26
CA ILE A 151 5.60 22.16 -0.54
C ILE A 151 4.26 22.21 0.19
N GLY A 152 4.28 22.64 1.46
CA GLY A 152 3.07 22.97 2.21
C GLY A 152 2.34 21.77 2.83
N TRP A 153 2.90 20.57 2.72
CA TRP A 153 2.32 19.36 3.33
C TRP A 153 3.06 18.99 4.62
N PRO A 154 2.35 18.82 5.74
CA PRO A 154 2.95 18.29 6.96
C PRO A 154 3.24 16.80 6.81
N ALA A 155 4.15 16.28 7.65
CA ALA A 155 4.29 14.85 7.83
C ALA A 155 2.94 14.23 8.22
N ALA A 156 2.65 13.05 7.68
CA ALA A 156 1.41 12.37 7.97
C ALA A 156 1.35 11.80 9.39
N ASN A 157 0.13 11.53 9.83
CA ASN A 157 -0.19 10.91 11.11
C ASN A 157 -0.62 9.44 10.93
N GLU A 158 0.15 8.66 10.17
CA GLU A 158 -0.20 7.25 9.96
C GLU A 158 -0.16 6.45 11.27
N ALA A 159 -1.11 5.52 11.44
CA ALA A 159 -1.08 4.55 12.52
C ALA A 159 0.12 3.59 12.35
N ALA A 160 0.45 3.25 11.10
CA ALA A 160 1.67 2.57 10.74
C ALA A 160 2.09 2.83 9.30
N TYR A 161 3.41 2.87 9.07
CA TYR A 161 4.00 2.85 7.74
C TYR A 161 5.19 1.88 7.74
N ILE A 162 5.12 0.85 6.88
CA ILE A 162 6.05 -0.28 6.87
C ILE A 162 6.66 -0.41 5.48
N ARG A 163 7.97 -0.59 5.41
CA ARG A 163 8.73 -0.88 4.19
C ARG A 163 9.24 -2.31 4.20
N PHE A 164 9.08 -3.01 3.09
CA PHE A 164 9.56 -4.37 2.91
C PHE A 164 10.73 -4.39 1.92
N PRO A 165 11.94 -4.80 2.34
CA PRO A 165 13.05 -4.91 1.42
C PRO A 165 12.80 -6.03 0.41
N ARG A 166 13.54 -6.01 -0.70
CA ARG A 166 13.57 -7.12 -1.65
C ARG A 166 14.25 -8.34 -1.03
N THR A 167 13.91 -9.53 -1.52
CA THR A 167 14.70 -10.72 -1.19
C THR A 167 15.93 -10.82 -2.10
N ILE A 168 16.91 -11.64 -1.70
CA ILE A 168 18.09 -11.96 -2.54
C ILE A 168 17.66 -12.65 -3.84
N VAL A 169 16.52 -13.36 -3.83
CA VAL A 169 15.97 -13.97 -5.05
C VAL A 169 15.47 -12.87 -5.95
N GLY A 170 14.63 -11.97 -5.42
CA GLY A 170 14.15 -10.78 -6.10
C GLY A 170 15.29 -10.00 -6.74
N ASP A 171 16.36 -9.70 -6.02
CA ASP A 171 17.50 -8.92 -6.52
C ASP A 171 18.16 -9.48 -7.78
N THR A 172 18.05 -10.80 -8.02
CA THR A 172 18.54 -11.39 -9.29
C THR A 172 17.70 -11.03 -10.52
N PHE A 173 16.48 -10.50 -10.33
CA PHE A 173 15.53 -10.12 -11.38
C PHE A 173 15.45 -8.60 -11.62
N TRP A 174 16.48 -7.83 -11.26
CA TRP A 174 16.48 -6.37 -11.38
C TRP A 174 16.11 -5.84 -12.77
N MET A 175 16.37 -6.60 -13.85
CA MET A 175 15.99 -6.22 -15.22
C MET A 175 14.49 -6.38 -15.53
N THR A 176 13.80 -7.31 -14.87
CA THR A 176 12.36 -7.59 -15.11
C THR A 176 11.48 -7.07 -13.99
N SER A 177 12.06 -6.75 -12.83
CA SER A 177 11.36 -6.25 -11.65
C SER A 177 12.37 -5.48 -10.79
N SER A 178 12.53 -4.19 -11.02
CA SER A 178 13.43 -3.33 -10.20
C SER A 178 12.97 -3.24 -8.76
N ASP A 179 11.65 -3.26 -8.54
CA ASP A 179 11.04 -3.09 -7.22
C ASP A 179 10.16 -4.30 -6.85
N ASN A 180 10.10 -4.65 -5.57
CA ASN A 180 9.07 -5.56 -5.07
C ASN A 180 7.77 -4.76 -4.94
N THR A 181 6.62 -5.41 -5.07
CA THR A 181 5.34 -4.71 -5.09
C THR A 181 4.30 -5.39 -4.23
N TYR A 182 3.55 -4.62 -3.47
CA TYR A 182 2.36 -5.10 -2.77
C TYR A 182 1.33 -5.73 -3.73
N GLN A 183 0.65 -6.78 -3.28
CA GLN A 183 -0.45 -7.42 -4.01
C GLN A 183 -1.76 -7.36 -3.25
N SER A 184 -1.75 -7.77 -1.98
CA SER A 184 -2.95 -7.83 -1.14
C SER A 184 -2.60 -7.90 0.35
N VAL A 185 -3.61 -7.73 1.18
CA VAL A 185 -3.56 -8.04 2.61
C VAL A 185 -4.74 -8.95 2.94
N ASP A 186 -4.48 -10.05 3.63
CA ASP A 186 -5.53 -10.83 4.28
C ASP A 186 -5.63 -10.40 5.75
N ILE A 187 -6.85 -10.10 6.19
CA ILE A 187 -7.15 -9.74 7.58
C ILE A 187 -7.60 -11.00 8.32
N LEU A 188 -6.73 -11.53 9.17
CA LEU A 188 -6.96 -12.74 9.96
C LEU A 188 -7.43 -12.34 11.37
N ALA A 189 -8.70 -11.89 11.45
CA ALA A 189 -9.25 -11.24 12.64
C ALA A 189 -9.26 -12.13 13.89
N ARG A 190 -9.51 -13.44 13.74
CA ARG A 190 -9.52 -14.38 14.87
C ARG A 190 -8.14 -14.54 15.49
N GLU A 191 -7.10 -14.48 14.66
CA GLU A 191 -5.71 -14.62 15.06
C GLU A 191 -5.05 -13.28 15.41
N LYS A 192 -5.74 -12.15 15.20
CA LYS A 192 -5.20 -10.78 15.27
C LYS A 192 -3.93 -10.61 14.45
N LYS A 193 -3.99 -11.08 13.20
CA LYS A 193 -2.87 -11.05 12.25
C LYS A 193 -3.26 -10.45 10.92
N LEU A 194 -2.28 -9.84 10.28
CA LEU A 194 -2.34 -9.45 8.88
C LEU A 194 -1.40 -10.35 8.09
N GLN A 195 -1.79 -10.73 6.89
CA GLN A 195 -0.93 -11.42 5.93
C GLN A 195 -0.75 -10.51 4.72
N VAL A 196 0.38 -9.82 4.63
CA VAL A 196 0.70 -8.91 3.52
C VAL A 196 1.41 -9.69 2.43
N TRP A 197 0.78 -9.78 1.25
CA TRP A 197 1.34 -10.47 0.09
C TRP A 197 2.07 -9.49 -0.82
N LEU A 198 3.31 -9.86 -1.16
CA LEU A 198 4.18 -9.10 -2.03
C LEU A 198 4.57 -9.98 -3.23
N ARG A 199 4.58 -9.37 -4.42
CA ARG A 199 5.34 -9.90 -5.56
C ARG A 199 6.79 -9.49 -5.36
N ASP A 200 7.66 -10.48 -5.24
CA ASP A 200 9.09 -10.27 -5.10
C ASP A 200 9.80 -10.16 -6.46
N PHE A 201 9.37 -10.96 -7.44
CA PHE A 201 9.84 -10.87 -8.82
C PHE A 201 8.79 -11.37 -9.82
N ALA A 202 8.92 -10.95 -11.08
CA ALA A 202 8.26 -11.57 -12.23
C ALA A 202 9.29 -12.29 -13.11
N ALA A 203 9.05 -13.57 -13.37
CA ALA A 203 9.88 -14.41 -14.23
C ALA A 203 9.10 -14.82 -15.49
N PRO A 204 9.69 -14.69 -16.68
CA PRO A 204 9.09 -15.22 -17.90
C PRO A 204 9.08 -16.75 -17.83
N VAL A 205 7.92 -17.36 -18.05
CA VAL A 205 7.76 -18.82 -18.16
C VAL A 205 7.51 -19.25 -19.61
N SER A 206 6.99 -18.35 -20.44
CA SER A 206 6.88 -18.50 -21.90
C SER A 206 6.97 -17.13 -22.59
N VAL A 207 6.91 -17.10 -23.92
CA VAL A 207 6.98 -15.86 -24.72
C VAL A 207 5.89 -14.84 -24.32
N ASN A 208 4.72 -15.31 -23.90
CA ASN A 208 3.56 -14.47 -23.59
C ASN A 208 3.10 -14.59 -22.13
N GLU A 209 3.84 -15.30 -21.28
CA GLU A 209 3.43 -15.56 -19.91
C GLU A 209 4.56 -15.26 -18.93
N THR A 210 4.23 -14.45 -17.94
CA THR A 210 5.08 -14.20 -16.78
C THR A 210 4.37 -14.74 -15.55
N GLN A 211 5.14 -15.39 -14.68
CA GLN A 211 4.65 -15.80 -13.37
C GLN A 211 5.42 -15.06 -12.29
N SER A 212 4.76 -14.82 -11.17
CA SER A 212 5.29 -14.04 -10.07
C SER A 212 5.77 -14.95 -8.93
N GLY A 213 7.01 -14.76 -8.51
CA GLY A 213 7.46 -15.23 -7.20
C GLY A 213 6.86 -14.32 -6.13
N THR A 214 6.17 -14.89 -5.17
CA THR A 214 5.48 -14.12 -4.13
C THR A 214 5.93 -14.55 -2.75
N ILE A 215 5.98 -13.58 -1.85
CA ILE A 215 6.22 -13.80 -0.42
C ILE A 215 5.05 -13.19 0.34
N GLY A 216 4.71 -13.81 1.47
CA GLY A 216 3.66 -13.34 2.36
C GLY A 216 4.24 -13.05 3.73
N ILE A 217 4.17 -11.80 4.17
CA ILE A 217 4.66 -11.37 5.48
C ILE A 217 3.51 -11.36 6.47
N SER A 218 3.60 -12.22 7.49
CA SER A 218 2.64 -12.21 8.58
C SER A 218 3.04 -11.17 9.61
N LEU A 219 2.13 -10.25 9.90
CA LEU A 219 2.25 -9.23 10.94
C LEU A 219 1.20 -9.52 12.03
N SER A 220 1.48 -9.12 13.26
CA SER A 220 0.44 -8.96 14.28
C SER A 220 -0.25 -7.60 14.10
N TYR A 221 -1.39 -7.38 14.76
CA TYR A 221 -2.12 -6.11 14.69
C TYR A 221 -1.35 -4.90 15.25
N ASP A 222 -0.31 -5.11 16.07
CA ASP A 222 0.65 -4.07 16.47
C ASP A 222 1.84 -3.92 15.49
N PHE A 223 1.71 -4.56 14.33
CA PHE A 223 2.63 -4.52 13.20
C PHE A 223 4.01 -5.11 13.47
N ARG A 224 4.14 -6.04 14.43
CA ARG A 224 5.37 -6.83 14.58
C ARG A 224 5.44 -7.93 13.53
N PRO A 225 6.59 -8.07 12.81
CA PRO A 225 6.80 -9.19 11.89
C PRO A 225 6.89 -10.53 12.63
N LEU A 226 6.16 -11.53 12.12
CA LEU A 226 6.03 -12.85 12.74
C LEU A 226 6.70 -13.95 11.92
N ARG A 227 6.43 -14.03 10.62
CA ARG A 227 6.96 -15.06 9.71
C ARG A 227 6.82 -14.66 8.25
N VAL A 228 7.53 -15.39 7.39
CA VAL A 228 7.38 -15.34 5.93
C VAL A 228 6.79 -16.64 5.41
N SER A 229 5.86 -16.53 4.47
CA SER A 229 5.36 -17.61 3.61
C SER A 229 5.86 -17.38 2.20
N THR A 230 6.11 -18.43 1.42
CA THR A 230 6.59 -18.33 0.04
C THR A 230 5.66 -19.08 -0.91
N SER A 231 5.60 -18.64 -2.17
CA SER A 231 4.94 -19.43 -3.21
C SER A 231 5.83 -20.57 -3.71
N SER A 232 5.22 -21.62 -4.26
CA SER A 232 5.93 -22.75 -4.86
C SER A 232 6.93 -22.31 -5.94
N LEU A 233 6.57 -21.28 -6.73
CA LEU A 233 7.46 -20.72 -7.76
C LEU A 233 8.67 -20.03 -7.14
N PHE A 234 8.47 -19.25 -6.08
CA PHE A 234 9.56 -18.63 -5.33
C PHE A 234 10.56 -19.69 -4.86
N ASP A 235 10.07 -20.76 -4.21
CA ASP A 235 10.92 -21.83 -3.69
C ASP A 235 11.66 -22.59 -4.80
N ALA A 236 11.00 -22.85 -5.94
CA ALA A 236 11.63 -23.50 -7.08
C ALA A 236 12.76 -22.65 -7.68
N VAL A 237 12.51 -21.35 -7.88
CA VAL A 237 13.49 -20.41 -8.42
C VAL A 237 14.66 -20.21 -7.46
N ALA A 238 14.40 -20.01 -6.16
CA ALA A 238 15.44 -19.87 -5.15
C ALA A 238 16.39 -21.07 -5.13
N ARG A 239 15.84 -22.30 -5.14
CA ARG A 239 16.62 -23.54 -5.21
C ARG A 239 17.42 -23.64 -6.50
N ARG A 240 16.83 -23.24 -7.64
CA ARG A 240 17.52 -23.26 -8.94
C ARG A 240 18.70 -22.29 -8.96
N LEU A 241 18.47 -21.03 -8.58
CA LEU A 241 19.50 -20.00 -8.58
C LEU A 241 20.65 -20.33 -7.62
N PHE A 242 20.37 -20.93 -6.46
CA PHE A 242 21.42 -21.42 -5.56
C PHE A 242 22.25 -22.55 -6.20
N LYS A 243 21.59 -23.55 -6.81
CA LYS A 243 22.29 -24.64 -7.52
C LYS A 243 23.14 -24.14 -8.71
N GLU A 244 22.69 -23.09 -9.37
CA GLU A 244 23.41 -22.43 -10.47
C GLU A 244 24.54 -21.50 -9.97
N GLY A 245 24.75 -21.35 -8.65
CA GLY A 245 25.75 -20.45 -8.08
C GLY A 245 25.43 -18.96 -8.20
N LYS A 246 24.19 -18.60 -8.55
CA LYS A 246 23.72 -17.21 -8.68
C LYS A 246 23.27 -16.60 -7.36
N LEU A 247 22.98 -17.42 -6.35
CA LEU A 247 22.75 -16.98 -4.98
C LEU A 247 23.96 -17.33 -4.12
N SER A 248 24.42 -16.39 -3.31
CA SER A 248 25.54 -16.58 -2.38
C SER A 248 25.21 -17.52 -1.22
N ARG A 249 23.93 -17.78 -0.97
CA ARG A 249 23.44 -18.65 0.12
C ARG A 249 22.04 -19.21 -0.15
N THR A 250 21.64 -20.19 0.64
CA THR A 250 20.28 -20.74 0.65
C THR A 250 19.27 -19.79 1.28
N VAL A 251 18.02 -19.87 0.81
CA VAL A 251 16.86 -19.21 1.41
C VAL A 251 16.23 -20.16 2.44
N ASP A 252 16.79 -20.17 3.64
CA ASP A 252 16.39 -21.05 4.75
C ASP A 252 15.78 -20.26 5.93
N ALA A 253 15.55 -20.94 7.07
CA ALA A 253 14.99 -20.29 8.26
C ALA A 253 15.90 -19.17 8.83
N LYS A 254 17.22 -19.30 8.71
CA LYS A 254 18.16 -18.25 9.13
C LYS A 254 18.03 -17.04 8.20
N TYR A 255 17.91 -17.29 6.89
CA TYR A 255 17.64 -16.23 5.92
C TYR A 255 16.38 -15.43 6.26
N TRP A 256 15.27 -16.11 6.52
CA TRP A 256 14.01 -15.42 6.81
C TRP A 256 14.03 -14.65 8.13
N LYS A 257 14.73 -15.14 9.14
CA LYS A 257 14.93 -14.39 10.39
C LYS A 257 15.67 -13.07 10.14
N GLU A 258 16.73 -13.11 9.33
CA GLU A 258 17.49 -11.92 8.96
C GLU A 258 16.67 -10.98 8.07
N TYR A 259 15.89 -11.51 7.12
CA TYR A 259 14.98 -10.71 6.28
C TYR A 259 13.94 -9.96 7.12
N LEU A 260 13.27 -10.65 8.07
CA LEU A 260 12.27 -10.03 8.94
C LEU A 260 12.86 -8.90 9.79
N SER A 261 14.14 -9.00 10.18
CA SER A 261 14.83 -7.93 10.94
C SER A 261 15.17 -6.69 10.10
N GLN A 262 15.10 -6.79 8.77
CA GLN A 262 15.35 -5.67 7.86
C GLN A 262 14.08 -4.86 7.55
N ILE A 263 12.89 -5.40 7.83
CA ILE A 263 11.62 -4.68 7.67
C ILE A 263 11.65 -3.41 8.53
N GLN A 264 11.47 -2.26 7.87
CA GLN A 264 11.51 -0.95 8.51
C GLN A 264 10.10 -0.43 8.80
N ARG A 265 9.95 0.25 9.93
CA ARG A 265 8.75 0.99 10.31
C ARG A 265 9.09 2.46 10.49
N TRP A 266 8.14 3.33 10.17
CA TRP A 266 8.21 4.75 10.46
C TRP A 266 7.66 5.05 11.86
N ASN A 267 8.30 5.95 12.60
CA ASN A 267 7.81 6.43 13.90
C ASN A 267 7.40 7.91 13.90
N GLY A 268 7.32 8.55 12.73
CA GLY A 268 7.09 9.99 12.60
C GLY A 268 8.37 10.81 12.34
N ALA A 269 9.55 10.27 12.65
CA ALA A 269 10.83 10.99 12.53
C ALA A 269 11.95 10.18 11.86
N SER A 270 11.99 8.87 12.08
CA SER A 270 13.05 7.99 11.59
C SER A 270 12.54 6.57 11.30
N TRP A 271 13.29 5.88 10.46
CA TRP A 271 13.11 4.44 10.23
C TRP A 271 13.69 3.62 11.38
N TYR A 272 13.01 2.56 11.77
CA TYR A 272 13.50 1.59 12.74
C TYR A 272 13.04 0.17 12.39
N SER A 273 13.82 -0.84 12.75
CA SER A 273 13.40 -2.25 12.69
C SER A 273 12.60 -2.63 13.94
N ALA A 274 11.42 -3.21 13.77
CA ALA A 274 10.70 -3.81 14.89
C ALA A 274 11.37 -5.13 15.33
N PRO A 275 11.33 -5.49 16.63
CA PRO A 275 11.76 -6.80 17.08
C PRO A 275 10.94 -7.90 16.40
N VAL A 276 11.62 -8.90 15.82
CA VAL A 276 10.96 -10.10 15.29
C VAL A 276 10.42 -10.90 16.47
N ALA A 277 9.12 -11.23 16.46
CA ALA A 277 8.54 -12.06 17.50
C ALA A 277 9.19 -13.46 17.45
N MET A 278 9.89 -13.86 18.51
CA MET A 278 10.42 -15.22 18.62
C MET A 278 9.24 -16.18 18.82
N THR A 279 8.79 -16.84 17.76
CA THR A 279 7.91 -18.00 17.92
C THR A 279 8.72 -19.11 18.59
N GLN A 280 8.36 -19.45 19.84
CA GLN A 280 8.82 -20.71 20.42
C GLN A 280 8.38 -21.83 19.47
N GLY A 281 9.35 -22.64 19.04
CA GLY A 281 9.15 -23.67 18.04
C GLY A 281 7.96 -24.56 18.38
N ILE A 282 7.14 -24.85 17.37
CA ILE A 282 6.16 -25.92 17.43
C ILE A 282 6.95 -27.19 17.77
N ARG A 283 6.74 -27.74 18.97
CA ARG A 283 7.25 -29.06 19.32
C ARG A 283 6.72 -30.05 18.28
N GLU A 284 7.63 -30.62 17.50
CA GLU A 284 7.36 -31.84 16.75
C GLU A 284 6.83 -32.87 17.74
N LYS A 285 5.56 -33.27 17.57
CA LYS A 285 5.04 -34.46 18.24
C LYS A 285 5.78 -35.66 17.65
N LYS A 286 6.51 -36.37 18.51
CA LYS A 286 7.02 -37.71 18.27
C LYS A 286 5.91 -38.67 17.88
#